data_AF-A0A269Z0J8-F1
#
_entry.id   AF-A0A269Z0J8-F1
#
_cell.length_a   1.000
_cell.length_b   1.000
_cell.length_c   1.000
_cell.angle_alpha   90.00
_cell.angle_beta   90.00
_cell.angle_gamma   90.00
#
_symmetry.space_group_name_H-M   'P 1'
#
loop_
_entity.id
_entity.type
_entity.pdbx_description
1 polymer ?
#
loop_
_entity_poly.entity_id
_entity_poly.type
_entity_poly.pdbx_seq_one_letter_code
_entity_poly.pdbx_strand_id
1 'polypeptide(L)'
;YHYYDGGSYSMENPDVVDDAVKVIVLTTNLPIETPYALDQLVEQMKADGKDVYVVKPSDEVVSILQAYQYNTVNADMREEIAQAAVKQGATDY
;
A
#
# COMPACT_ATOMS: atom_id res chain seq x y z
N TYR A 1 -10.90 27.55 -1.91
CA TYR A 1 -9.58 26.99 -2.25
C TYR A 1 -9.34 25.83 -1.32
N HIS A 2 -9.58 24.59 -1.76
CA HIS A 2 -9.19 23.41 -1.00
C HIS A 2 -7.76 23.07 -1.40
N TYR A 3 -6.80 23.36 -0.53
CA TYR A 3 -5.47 22.81 -0.64
C TYR A 3 -5.57 21.36 -0.17
N TYR A 4 -5.40 20.40 -1.08
CA TYR A 4 -5.19 19.01 -0.70
C TYR A 4 -3.78 18.91 -0.16
N ASP A 5 -3.64 18.84 1.16
CA ASP A 5 -2.37 18.50 1.79
C ASP A 5 -2.21 16.97 1.70
N GLY A 6 -1.63 16.53 0.59
CA GLY A 6 -1.32 15.12 0.35
C GLY A 6 0.02 14.78 0.98
N GLY A 7 0.00 14.15 2.15
CA GLY A 7 1.18 13.59 2.80
C GLY A 7 1.30 12.09 2.58
N SER A 8 2.52 11.59 2.40
CA SER A 8 2.82 10.15 2.44
C SER A 8 3.43 9.83 3.80
N TYR A 9 2.75 9.00 4.57
CA TYR A 9 3.15 8.63 5.92
C TYR A 9 3.32 7.12 6.02
N SER A 10 4.28 6.69 6.84
CA SER A 10 4.40 5.28 7.22
C SER A 10 3.17 4.89 8.04
N MET A 11 2.68 3.66 7.83
CA MET A 11 1.60 3.08 8.64
C MET A 11 1.98 2.90 10.12
N GLU A 12 3.26 3.09 10.47
CA GLU A 12 3.76 3.11 11.85
C GLU A 12 3.33 4.37 12.63
N ASN A 13 2.85 5.41 11.93
CA ASN A 13 2.43 6.69 12.52
C ASN A 13 0.99 7.05 12.09
N PRO A 14 -0.03 6.28 12.54
CA PRO A 14 -1.43 6.49 12.14
C PRO A 14 -2.04 7.80 12.67
N ASP A 15 -1.43 8.38 13.71
CA ASP A 15 -1.74 9.65 14.34
C ASP A 15 -1.50 10.87 13.44
N VAL A 16 -0.70 10.73 12.38
CA VAL A 16 -0.40 11.83 11.44
C VAL A 16 -1.55 12.05 10.43
N VAL A 17 -2.55 11.18 10.44
CA VAL A 17 -3.64 11.12 9.45
C VAL A 17 -4.98 11.58 10.03
N ASP A 18 -4.97 12.24 11.20
CA ASP A 18 -6.19 12.64 11.93
C ASP A 18 -7.10 13.58 11.14
N ASP A 19 -6.52 14.52 10.39
CA ASP A 19 -7.28 15.49 9.59
C ASP A 19 -7.64 14.96 8.18
N ALA A 20 -7.19 13.77 7.80
CA ALA A 20 -7.40 13.24 6.46
C ALA A 20 -8.78 12.59 6.31
N VAL A 21 -9.56 13.09 5.35
CA VAL A 21 -10.88 12.52 4.99
C VAL A 21 -10.76 11.29 4.09
N LYS A 22 -9.70 11.23 3.26
CA LYS A 22 -9.43 10.13 2.33
C LYS A 22 -8.04 9.58 2.55
N VAL A 23 -7.92 8.26 2.63
CA VAL A 23 -6.65 7.57 2.86
C VAL A 23 -6.44 6.52 1.79
N ILE A 24 -5.30 6.57 1.10
CA ILE A 24 -4.87 5.54 0.17
C ILE A 24 -3.73 4.77 0.82
N VAL A 25 -3.95 3.49 1.08
CA VAL A 25 -2.91 2.60 1.61
C VAL A 25 -2.29 1.81 0.47
N LEU A 26 -0.98 2.01 0.27
CA LEU A 26 -0.18 1.21 -0.65
C LEU A 26 0.47 0.08 0.17
N THR A 27 0.00 -1.15 0.01
CA THR A 27 0.60 -2.31 0.69
C THR A 27 1.37 -3.19 -0.28
N THR A 28 2.49 -3.74 0.17
CA THR A 28 3.28 -4.73 -0.57
C THR A 28 2.87 -6.17 -0.24
N ASN A 29 1.96 -6.35 0.73
CA ASN A 29 1.45 -7.65 1.19
C ASN A 29 2.55 -8.66 1.56
N LEU A 30 3.70 -8.15 2.00
CA LEU A 30 4.84 -8.96 2.42
C LEU A 30 4.53 -9.67 3.74
N PRO A 31 5.02 -10.90 3.96
CA PRO A 31 4.88 -11.62 5.22
C PRO A 31 5.85 -11.05 6.27
N ILE A 32 5.64 -9.79 6.67
CA ILE A 32 6.39 -9.12 7.72
C ILE A 32 5.55 -9.04 8.99
N GLU A 33 6.17 -9.28 10.14
CA GLU A 33 5.52 -9.06 11.43
C GLU A 33 5.50 -7.55 11.71
N THR A 34 4.30 -6.97 11.75
CA THR A 34 4.07 -5.58 12.15
C THR A 34 3.39 -5.50 13.51
N PRO A 35 3.64 -4.46 14.32
CA PRO A 35 3.02 -4.30 15.65
C PRO A 35 1.48 -4.24 15.60
N TYR A 36 0.94 -3.75 14.49
CA TYR A 36 -0.49 -3.70 14.21
C TYR A 36 -0.75 -4.34 12.86
N ALA A 37 -1.80 -5.14 12.77
CA ALA A 37 -2.21 -5.74 11.52
C ALA A 37 -2.90 -4.68 10.63
N LEU A 38 -2.64 -4.74 9.31
CA LEU A 38 -3.15 -3.75 8.36
C LEU A 38 -4.68 -3.66 8.37
N ASP A 39 -5.36 -4.79 8.53
CA ASP A 39 -6.81 -4.87 8.67
C ASP A 39 -7.31 -4.08 9.88
N GLN A 40 -6.68 -4.22 11.05
CA GLN A 40 -7.03 -3.50 12.27
C GLN A 40 -6.88 -1.98 12.08
N LEU A 41 -5.79 -1.54 11.44
CA LEU A 41 -5.57 -0.12 11.15
C LEU A 41 -6.64 0.44 10.18
N VAL A 42 -7.01 -0.34 9.16
CA VAL A 42 -8.05 0.04 8.19
C VAL A 42 -9.43 0.12 8.86
N GLU A 43 -9.75 -0.83 9.74
CA GLU A 43 -11.01 -0.82 10.51
C GLU A 43 -11.10 0.40 11.42
N GLN A 44 -10.01 0.73 12.12
CA GLN A 44 -9.96 1.91 12.99
C GLN A 44 -10.16 3.20 12.20
N MET A 45 -9.44 3.38 11.08
CA MET A 45 -9.61 4.56 10.23
C MET A 45 -11.04 4.70 9.67
N LYS A 46 -11.68 3.58 9.30
CA LYS A 46 -13.08 3.59 8.86
C LYS A 46 -14.04 3.94 10.00
N ALA A 47 -13.77 3.47 11.21
CA ALA A 47 -14.56 3.81 12.40
C ALA A 47 -14.47 5.31 12.73
N ASP A 48 -13.33 5.93 12.45
CA ASP A 48 -13.12 7.39 12.57
C ASP A 48 -13.78 8.19 11.44
N GLY A 49 -14.48 7.53 10.51
CA GLY A 49 -15.21 8.17 9.42
C GLY A 49 -14.38 8.49 8.17
N LYS A 50 -13.16 7.92 8.06
CA LYS A 50 -12.28 8.11 6.90
C LYS A 50 -12.67 7.19 5.74
N ASP A 51 -12.58 7.70 4.52
CA ASP A 51 -12.75 6.92 3.29
C ASP A 51 -11.41 6.28 2.92
N VAL A 52 -11.28 4.98 3.19
CA VAL A 52 -10.02 4.23 3.07
C VAL A 52 -10.04 3.32 1.85
N TYR A 53 -9.10 3.53 0.94
CA TYR A 53 -8.84 2.67 -0.21
C TYR A 53 -7.50 1.94 -0.04
N VAL A 54 -7.53 0.62 -0.13
CA VAL A 54 -6.33 -0.21 0.02
C VAL A 54 -5.94 -0.77 -1.34
N VAL A 55 -4.80 -0.36 -1.85
CA VAL A 55 -4.20 -0.91 -3.07
C VAL A 55 -3.33 -2.09 -2.70
N LYS A 56 -3.74 -3.29 -3.13
CA LYS A 56 -3.00 -4.53 -2.96
C LYS A 56 -2.28 -4.89 -4.26
N PRO A 57 -1.10 -5.52 -4.21
CA PRO A 57 -0.43 -6.01 -5.41
C PRO A 57 -1.29 -7.10 -6.05
N SER A 58 -1.34 -7.10 -7.37
CA SER A 58 -2.00 -8.14 -8.16
C SER A 58 -1.30 -9.49 -8.02
N ASP A 59 -1.98 -10.58 -8.41
CA ASP A 59 -1.39 -11.92 -8.40
C ASP A 59 -0.10 -11.99 -9.25
N GLU A 60 -0.01 -11.23 -10.35
CA GLU A 60 1.21 -11.12 -11.19
C GLU A 60 2.36 -10.52 -10.37
N VAL A 61 2.14 -9.37 -9.71
CA VAL A 61 3.15 -8.72 -8.86
C VAL A 61 3.56 -9.62 -7.69
N VAL A 62 2.61 -10.31 -7.05
CA VAL A 62 2.88 -11.24 -5.94
C VAL A 62 3.73 -12.42 -6.42
N SER A 63 3.45 -12.98 -7.61
CA SER A 63 4.21 -14.10 -8.16
C SER A 63 5.67 -13.73 -8.46
N ILE A 64 5.93 -12.52 -8.96
CA ILE A 64 7.28 -11.99 -9.16
C ILE A 64 7.97 -11.89 -7.80
N LEU A 65 7.34 -11.24 -6.81
CA LEU A 65 7.90 -11.15 -5.46
C LEU A 65 8.25 -12.52 -4.87
N GLN A 66 7.39 -13.51 -5.05
CA GLN A 66 7.63 -14.90 -4.61
C GLN A 66 8.84 -15.54 -5.31
N ALA A 67 8.99 -15.35 -6.63
CA ALA A 67 10.12 -15.89 -7.39
C ALA A 67 11.48 -15.38 -6.87
N TYR A 68 11.50 -14.15 -6.36
CA TYR A 68 12.68 -13.54 -5.72
C TYR A 68 12.70 -13.70 -4.20
N GLN A 69 11.94 -14.64 -3.63
CA GLN A 69 11.88 -14.89 -2.18
C GLN A 69 11.54 -13.65 -1.36
N TYR A 70 10.71 -12.77 -1.92
CA TYR A 70 10.32 -11.48 -1.33
C TYR A 70 11.49 -10.52 -1.07
N ASN A 71 12.65 -10.74 -1.70
CA ASN A 71 13.82 -9.91 -1.53
C ASN A 71 13.72 -8.61 -2.35
N THR A 72 12.92 -7.65 -1.89
CA THR A 72 12.61 -6.39 -2.59
C THR A 72 13.83 -5.52 -2.94
N VAL A 73 15.02 -5.80 -2.40
CA VAL A 73 16.27 -5.11 -2.76
C VAL A 73 17.01 -5.77 -3.92
N ASN A 74 16.60 -6.97 -4.37
CA ASN A 74 17.18 -7.63 -5.54
C ASN A 74 16.96 -6.77 -6.79
N ALA A 75 18.06 -6.34 -7.42
CA ALA A 75 18.02 -5.48 -8.59
C ALA A 75 17.45 -6.18 -9.83
N ASP A 76 17.59 -7.51 -9.91
CA ASP A 76 17.18 -8.30 -11.08
C ASP A 76 15.65 -8.29 -11.27
N MET A 77 14.87 -8.12 -10.20
CA MET A 77 13.40 -8.06 -10.30
C MET A 77 12.87 -6.71 -10.79
N ARG A 78 13.68 -5.64 -10.75
CA ARG A 78 13.17 -4.25 -10.83
C ARG A 78 12.44 -3.95 -12.13
N GLU A 79 12.94 -4.48 -13.24
CA GLU A 79 12.30 -4.27 -14.54
C GLU A 79 10.97 -5.03 -14.63
N GLU A 80 10.98 -6.31 -14.24
CA GLU A 80 9.81 -7.18 -14.28
C GLU A 80 8.68 -6.66 -13.39
N ILE A 81 9.01 -6.28 -12.15
CA ILE A 81 8.02 -5.75 -11.20
C ILE A 81 7.49 -4.39 -11.63
N ALA A 82 8.32 -3.54 -12.25
CA ALA A 82 7.87 -2.25 -12.78
C ALA A 82 6.88 -2.42 -13.93
N GLN A 83 7.13 -3.36 -14.85
CA GLN A 83 6.21 -3.65 -15.94
C GLN A 83 4.88 -4.21 -15.42
N ALA A 84 4.90 -5.14 -14.46
CA ALA A 84 3.70 -5.66 -13.83
C ALA A 84 2.91 -4.57 -13.07
N ALA A 85 3.60 -3.69 -12.34
CA ALA A 85 2.99 -2.59 -11.61
C ALA A 85 2.31 -1.57 -12.56
N VAL A 86 2.91 -1.28 -13.72
CA VAL A 86 2.30 -0.40 -14.73
C VAL A 86 1.00 -1.01 -15.28
N LYS A 87 0.99 -2.32 -15.58
CA LYS A 87 -0.23 -3.01 -16.03
C LYS A 87 -1.33 -3.00 -14.98
N GLN A 88 -0.97 -3.25 -13.72
CA GLN A 88 -1.91 -3.17 -12.61
C GLN A 88 -2.51 -1.77 -12.50
N GLY A 89 -1.69 -0.72 -12.50
CA GLY A 89 -2.16 0.67 -12.41
C GLY A 89 -3.12 1.07 -13.54
N ALA A 90 -2.98 0.47 -14.73
CA ALA A 90 -3.90 0.70 -15.85
C ALA A 90 -5.22 -0.10 -15.74
N THR A 91 -5.29 -1.11 -14.87
CA THR A 91 -6.48 -1.96 -14.66
C THR A 91 -7.29 -1.50 -13.45
N ASP A 92 -6.61 -0.94 -12.44
CA ASP A 92 -7.24 -0.43 -11.21
C ASP A 92 -7.96 0.92 -11.42
N TYR A 93 -7.83 1.54 -12.61
CA TYR A 93 -8.38 2.86 -12.98
C TYR A 93 -9.32 2.77 -14.19
#